data_AF-A0A1L5F8Y1-F1
#
_entry.id   AF-A0A1L5F8Y1-F1
#
_cell.length_a   1.000
_cell.length_b   1.000
_cell.length_c   1.000
_cell.angle_alpha   90.00
_cell.angle_beta   90.00
_cell.angle_gamma   90.00
#
_symmetry.space_group_name_H-M   'P 1'
#
loop_
_entity.id
_entity.type
_entity.pdbx_description
1 polymer ?
#
loop_
_entity_poly.entity_id
_entity_poly.type
_entity_poly.pdbx_seq_one_letter_code
_entity_poly.pdbx_strand_id
1 'polypeptide(L)' 'MSLMALCKKHGYSFRRLSKEEGVSFTYLSRLNTGIYKNPSLQILTKIARRLGVSIEEVAKAIMEED' A
#
# COMPACT_ATOMS: atom_id res chain seq x y z
N MET A 1 -4.46 -11.30 -1.60
CA MET A 1 -4.45 -10.56 -0.31
C MET A 1 -4.39 -9.07 -0.59
N SER A 2 -5.40 -8.31 -0.19
CA SER A 2 -5.42 -6.84 -0.38
C SER A 2 -4.29 -6.06 0.33
N LEU A 3 -3.93 -4.89 -0.21
CA LEU A 3 -3.00 -3.93 0.38
C LEU A 3 -3.35 -3.57 1.84
N MET A 4 -4.63 -3.44 2.16
CA MET A 4 -5.09 -3.14 3.52
C MET A 4 -4.84 -4.31 4.48
N ALA A 5 -5.01 -5.54 4.02
CA ALA A 5 -4.67 -6.72 4.80
C ALA A 5 -3.15 -6.81 5.04
N LEU A 6 -2.34 -6.50 4.03
CA LEU A 6 -0.88 -6.40 4.18
C LEU A 6 -0.50 -5.35 5.23
N CYS A 7 -1.05 -4.14 5.18
CA CYS A 7 -0.78 -3.12 6.20
C CYS A 7 -1.16 -3.60 7.61
N LYS A 8 -2.33 -4.22 7.77
CA LYS A 8 -2.79 -4.73 9.08
C LYS A 8 -1.85 -5.80 9.64
N LYS A 9 -1.37 -6.72 8.79
CA LYS A 9 -0.41 -7.76 9.18
C LYS A 9 0.89 -7.17 9.76
N HIS A 10 1.27 -5.99 9.29
CA HIS A 10 2.47 -5.27 9.73
C HIS A 10 2.18 -4.18 10.79
N GLY A 11 0.98 -4.16 11.38
CA GLY A 11 0.63 -3.21 12.46
C GLY A 11 0.33 -1.78 11.99
N TYR A 12 0.02 -1.60 10.71
CA TYR A 12 -0.34 -0.30 10.12
C TYR A 12 -1.81 -0.24 9.72
N SER A 13 -2.39 0.95 9.87
CA SER A 13 -3.64 1.33 9.21
C SER A 13 -3.33 2.29 8.06
N PHE A 14 -4.21 2.38 7.06
CA PHE A 14 -4.05 3.37 5.98
C PHE A 14 -4.06 4.81 6.50
N ARG A 15 -4.79 5.10 7.59
CA ARG A 15 -4.72 6.44 8.23
C ARG A 15 -3.33 6.72 8.78
N ARG A 16 -2.73 5.73 9.45
CA ARG A 16 -1.37 5.85 9.98
C ARG A 16 -0.35 6.01 8.86
N LEU A 17 -0.41 5.12 7.85
CA LEU A 17 0.48 5.17 6.69
C LEU A 17 0.33 6.49 5.92
N SER A 18 -0.89 6.99 5.76
CA SER A 18 -1.17 8.26 5.10
C SER A 18 -0.53 9.44 5.82
N LYS A 19 -0.65 9.49 7.15
CA LYS A 19 -0.08 10.55 7.99
C LYS A 19 1.45 10.52 8.00
N GLU A 20 2.05 9.34 7.99
CA GLU A 20 3.50 9.16 8.12
C GLU A 20 4.25 9.30 6.78
N GLU A 21 3.65 8.92 5.65
CA GLU A 21 4.33 8.89 4.33
C GLU A 21 3.99 10.05 3.39
N GLY A 22 3.04 10.92 3.81
CA GLY A 22 2.52 11.99 2.97
C GLY A 22 1.77 11.48 1.75
N VAL A 23 1.28 10.24 1.79
CA VAL A 23 0.39 9.67 0.77
C VAL A 23 -1.04 9.86 1.23
N SER A 24 -1.95 10.29 0.36
CA SER A 24 -3.34 10.51 0.79
C SER A 24 -4.06 9.19 1.09
N PHE A 25 -4.91 9.18 2.11
CA PHE A 25 -5.76 8.03 2.44
C PHE A 25 -6.59 7.59 1.23
N THR A 26 -7.15 8.54 0.48
CA THR A 26 -7.92 8.28 -0.75
C THR A 26 -7.09 7.56 -1.80
N TYR A 27 -5.82 7.93 -1.97
CA TYR A 27 -4.93 7.26 -2.92
C TYR A 27 -4.63 5.82 -2.49
N LEU A 28 -4.30 5.58 -1.23
CA LEU A 28 -4.10 4.23 -0.68
C LEU A 28 -5.37 3.37 -0.85
N SER A 29 -6.55 3.94 -0.60
CA SER A 29 -7.82 3.26 -0.82
C SER A 29 -8.03 2.90 -2.29
N ARG A 30 -7.73 3.81 -3.22
CA ARG A 30 -7.86 3.56 -4.66
C ARG A 30 -6.87 2.53 -5.20
N LEU A 31 -5.66 2.47 -4.62
CA LEU A 31 -4.71 1.37 -4.87
C LEU A 31 -5.28 0.04 -4.39
N ASN A 32 -5.82 0.00 -3.17
CA ASN A 32 -6.39 -1.21 -2.59
C ASN A 32 -7.62 -1.73 -3.32
N THR A 33 -8.48 -0.85 -3.84
CA THR A 33 -9.68 -1.23 -4.59
C THR A 33 -9.41 -1.51 -6.06
N GLY A 34 -8.14 -1.51 -6.50
CA GLY A 34 -7.76 -1.77 -7.90
C GLY A 34 -8.15 -0.66 -8.88
N ILE A 35 -8.61 0.51 -8.42
CA ILE A 35 -8.88 1.67 -9.28
C ILE A 35 -7.56 2.19 -9.86
N TYR A 36 -6.51 2.20 -9.04
CA TYR A 36 -5.15 2.52 -9.46
C TYR A 36 -4.30 1.25 -9.39
N LYS A 37 -3.91 0.73 -10.56
CA LYS A 37 -3.10 -0.50 -10.67
C LYS A 37 -1.62 -0.24 -10.97
N ASN A 38 -1.26 1.00 -11.33
CA ASN A 38 0.11 1.38 -11.71
C ASN A 38 0.66 2.51 -10.83
N PRO A 39 0.92 2.26 -9.53
CA PRO A 39 1.62 3.21 -8.68
C PRO A 39 3.04 3.45 -9.18
N SER A 40 3.59 4.64 -8.91
CA SER A 40 5.00 4.88 -9.21
C SER A 40 5.91 4.06 -8.29
N LEU A 41 7.13 3.79 -8.76
CA LEU A 41 8.15 3.10 -7.96
C LEU A 41 8.42 3.80 -6.62
N GLN A 42 8.32 5.14 -6.60
CA GLN A 42 8.48 5.95 -5.40
C GLN A 42 7.41 5.62 -4.34
N ILE A 43 6.14 5.49 -4.76
CA ILE A 43 5.04 5.11 -3.85
C ILE A 43 5.26 3.71 -3.32
N LEU A 44 5.58 2.75 -4.19
CA LEU A 44 5.82 1.37 -3.76
C LEU A 44 6.96 1.30 -2.75
N THR A 45 8.06 2.04 -3.01
CA THR A 45 9.23 2.10 -2.11
C THR A 45 8.87 2.70 -0.75
N LYS A 46 8.08 3.78 -0.71
CA LYS A 46 7.61 4.41 0.52
C LYS A 46 6.81 3.43 1.39
N ILE A 47 5.82 2.78 0.78
CA ILE A 47 4.96 1.81 1.46
C ILE A 47 5.80 0.62 1.95
N ALA A 48 6.64 0.05 1.08
CA ALA A 48 7.50 -1.09 1.39
C ALA A 48 8.45 -0.79 2.56
N ARG A 49 9.11 0.37 2.55
CA ARG A 49 10.03 0.80 3.63
C ARG A 49 9.33 0.92 4.98
N ARG A 50 8.08 1.37 5.04
CA ARG A 50 7.33 1.47 6.30
C ARG A 50 6.84 0.14 6.82
N LEU A 51 6.36 -0.70 5.92
CA LEU A 51 5.87 -2.03 6.27
C LEU A 51 7.03 -3.00 6.56
N GLY A 52 8.26 -2.69 6.12
CA GLY A 52 9.43 -3.55 6.27
C GLY A 52 9.37 -4.77 5.35
N VAL A 53 8.81 -4.61 4.15
CA VAL A 53 8.57 -5.67 3.16
C VAL A 53 9.23 -5.31 1.83
N SER A 54 9.25 -6.23 0.87
CA SER A 54 9.75 -5.93 -0.47
C SER A 54 8.76 -5.09 -1.29
N ILE A 55 9.27 -4.38 -2.31
CA ILE A 55 8.44 -3.66 -3.28
C ILE A 55 7.51 -4.63 -4.03
N GLU A 56 7.98 -5.85 -4.29
CA GLU A 56 7.23 -6.91 -4.97
C GLU A 56 6.03 -7.36 -4.14
N GLU A 57 6.17 -7.50 -2.82
CA GLU A 57 5.05 -7.83 -1.92
C GLU A 57 3.97 -6.75 -1.95
N VAL A 58 4.37 -5.47 -1.96
CA VAL A 58 3.42 -4.35 -2.07
C VAL A 58 2.74 -4.33 -3.43
N ALA A 59 3.51 -4.53 -4.52
CA ALA A 59 2.96 -4.56 -5.87
C ALA A 59 1.96 -5.72 -6.03
N LYS A 60 2.30 -6.90 -5.52
CA LYS A 60 1.42 -8.08 -5.50
C LYS A 60 0.12 -7.79 -4.76
N ALA A 61 0.18 -7.15 -3.60
CA ALA A 61 -1.02 -6.79 -2.82
C ALA A 61 -1.92 -5.72 -3.48
N ILE A 62 -1.41 -4.99 -4.47
CA ILE A 62 -2.16 -4.00 -5.27
C ILE A 62 -2.73 -4.65 -6.55
N MET A 63 -2.01 -5.62 -7.11
CA MET A 63 -2.38 -6.29 -8.37
C MET A 63 -3.26 -7.52 -8.18
N GLU A 64 -3.20 -8.20 -7.03
CA GLU A 64 -4.08 -9.33 -6.72
C GLU A 64 -5.49 -8.84 -6.43
N GLU A 65 -6.39 -9.16 -7.35
CA GLU A 65 -7.85 -9.13 -7.13
C GLU A 65 -8.20 -10.34 -6.24
N ASP A 66 -8.76 -10.08 -5.05
CA ASP A 66 -9.57 -11.06 -4.32
C ASP A 66 -10.97 -11.09 -4.96
#